data_AF-A0A517NUV2-F1
#
_entry.id   AF-A0A517NUV2-F1
#
_cell.length_a   1.000
_cell.length_b   1.000
_cell.length_c   1.000
_cell.angle_alpha   90.00
_cell.angle_beta   90.00
_cell.angle_gamma   90.00
#
_symmetry.space_group_name_H-M   'P 1'
#
loop_
_entity.id
_entity.type
_entity.pdbx_description
1 polymer ?
#
loop_
_entity_poly.entity_id
_entity_poly.type
_entity_poly.pdbx_seq_one_letter_code
_entity_poly.pdbx_strand_id
1 'polypeptide(L)'
;MSIQVTCPNCLKRFQVSDKFAGKKGPCPNCKKQISVPDKSEEVTIHAPDDGAPKDRSGRSVLKPLARKETDVTKKGLFITIGAVLAVFAVAVAFRLTGGEEGTPLWAQIAGLLLLAPPLVWAGYSFLYDQEREPYVGPELRNRVLVCSVLFALIWSVYAFVPAYVLELDHANEIGFGTAGVTLCIMLGLGSLVSIGCFELEIGNGLFHAGLYFIAIILLAVVSGVTLAGVEPVGIGLRPELGL
;
A
#
# COMPACT_ATOMS: atom_id res chain seq x y z
N MET A 1 -48.38 0.80 24.03
CA MET A 1 -47.01 1.12 23.58
C MET A 1 -46.77 2.61 23.87
N SER A 2 -45.53 3.07 23.66
CA SER A 2 -45.17 4.48 23.81
C SER A 2 -44.68 5.02 22.47
N ILE A 3 -45.20 6.19 22.09
CA ILE A 3 -44.79 6.91 20.88
C ILE A 3 -43.67 7.87 21.27
N GLN A 4 -42.54 7.79 20.58
CA GLN A 4 -41.46 8.77 20.74
C GLN A 4 -41.79 10.02 19.92
N VAL A 5 -42.02 11.14 20.61
CA VAL A 5 -42.35 12.41 19.98
C VAL A 5 -41.21 13.40 20.20
N THR A 6 -40.81 14.08 19.14
CA THR A 6 -39.85 15.18 19.19
C THR A 6 -40.62 16.50 19.09
N CYS A 7 -40.48 17.37 20.09
CA CYS A 7 -41.12 18.68 20.04
C CYS A 7 -40.45 19.58 18.98
N PRO A 8 -41.18 20.19 18.03
CA PRO A 8 -40.59 21.07 17.01
C PRO A 8 -40.02 22.37 17.58
N ASN A 9 -40.42 22.78 18.78
CA ASN A 9 -40.02 24.06 19.35
C ASN A 9 -38.87 23.98 20.35
N CYS A 10 -38.76 22.90 21.13
CA CYS A 10 -37.66 22.73 22.09
C CYS A 10 -36.75 21.53 21.79
N LEU A 11 -37.04 20.78 20.72
CA LEU A 11 -36.28 19.63 20.22
C LEU A 11 -36.05 18.49 21.21
N LYS A 12 -36.62 18.57 22.42
CA LYS A 12 -36.59 17.47 23.39
C LYS A 12 -37.50 16.34 22.92
N ARG A 13 -36.97 15.13 23.04
CA ARG A 13 -37.67 13.86 22.78
C ARG A 13 -38.30 13.36 24.06
N PHE A 14 -39.53 12.87 23.99
CA PHE A 14 -40.21 12.27 25.13
C PHE A 14 -41.19 11.19 24.66
N GLN A 15 -41.54 10.30 25.57
CA GLN A 15 -42.45 9.19 25.31
C GLN A 15 -43.85 9.56 25.78
N VAL A 16 -44.82 9.45 24.87
CA VAL A 16 -46.25 9.62 25.18
C VAL A 16 -46.98 8.30 24.97
N SER A 17 -48.05 8.07 25.74
CA SER A 17 -48.89 6.88 25.55
C SER A 17 -49.63 6.94 24.21
N ASP A 18 -49.82 5.78 23.57
CA ASP A 18 -50.61 5.63 22.34
C ASP A 18 -52.03 6.25 22.43
N LYS A 19 -52.59 6.43 23.64
CA LYS A 19 -53.92 7.06 23.84
C LYS A 19 -53.99 8.51 23.34
N PHE A 20 -52.83 9.12 23.11
CA PHE A 20 -52.66 10.48 22.60
C PHE A 20 -52.25 10.53 21.12
N ALA A 21 -52.18 9.39 20.42
CA ALA A 21 -51.93 9.35 18.98
C ALA A 21 -52.95 10.23 18.23
N GLY A 22 -52.47 11.03 17.27
CA GLY A 22 -53.29 11.95 16.47
C GLY A 22 -53.87 13.16 17.24
N LYS A 23 -53.62 13.29 18.55
CA LYS A 23 -54.13 14.40 19.37
C LYS A 23 -53.10 15.50 19.55
N LYS A 24 -53.60 16.74 19.73
CA LYS A 24 -52.77 17.91 20.09
C LYS A 24 -52.71 18.07 21.60
N GLY A 25 -51.52 18.34 22.13
CA GLY A 25 -51.29 18.53 23.56
C GLY A 25 -50.10 19.44 23.84
N PRO A 26 -50.00 20.02 25.06
CA PRO A 26 -48.87 20.85 25.44
C PRO A 26 -47.60 20.00 25.63
N CYS A 27 -46.46 20.48 25.13
CA CYS A 27 -45.17 19.85 25.39
C CYS A 27 -44.83 19.92 26.90
N PRO A 28 -44.39 18.82 27.54
CA PRO A 28 -44.06 18.81 28.97
C PRO A 28 -42.89 19.74 29.34
N ASN A 29 -42.04 20.10 28.38
CA ASN A 29 -40.87 20.95 28.62
C ASN A 29 -41.10 22.43 28.30
N CYS A 30 -41.69 22.77 27.14
CA CYS A 30 -41.87 24.16 26.72
C CYS A 30 -43.34 24.63 26.69
N LYS A 31 -44.29 23.77 27.07
CA LYS A 31 -45.75 24.01 27.14
C LYS A 31 -46.43 24.43 25.84
N LYS A 32 -45.70 24.70 24.76
CA LYS A 32 -46.26 24.94 23.42
C LYS A 32 -47.02 23.71 22.92
N GLN A 33 -48.13 23.94 22.22
CA GLN A 33 -48.93 22.86 21.61
C GLN A 33 -48.11 22.14 20.54
N ILE A 34 -48.14 20.81 20.59
CA ILE A 34 -47.57 19.92 19.60
C ILE A 34 -48.62 18.90 19.14
N SER A 35 -48.46 18.39 17.93
CA SER A 35 -49.26 17.27 17.43
C SER A 35 -48.50 15.98 17.67
N VAL A 36 -49.14 14.99 18.29
CA VAL A 36 -48.60 13.62 18.39
C VAL A 36 -48.92 12.92 17.06
N PRO A 37 -47.93 12.28 16.40
CA PRO A 37 -48.17 11.49 15.19
C PRO A 37 -49.27 10.45 15.39
N ASP A 38 -50.03 10.17 14.35
CA ASP A 38 -51.03 9.10 14.39
C ASP A 38 -50.32 7.74 14.36
N LYS A 39 -50.95 6.72 14.93
CA LYS A 39 -50.46 5.34 14.85
C LYS A 39 -50.46 4.82 13.41
N SER A 40 -51.30 5.39 12.53
CA SER A 40 -51.30 5.09 11.09
C SER A 40 -50.06 5.61 10.34
N GLU A 41 -49.29 6.54 10.92
CA GLU A 41 -48.04 7.06 10.35
C GLU A 41 -46.81 6.25 10.79
N GLU A 42 -47.01 5.08 11.42
CA GLU A 42 -45.92 4.17 11.78
C GLU A 42 -45.26 3.61 10.52
N VAL A 43 -44.12 4.20 10.16
CA VAL A 43 -43.26 3.70 9.09
C VAL A 43 -42.56 2.44 9.58
N THR A 44 -43.14 1.29 9.27
CA THR A 44 -42.45 0.01 9.45
C THR A 44 -41.37 -0.09 8.38
N ILE A 45 -40.11 0.11 8.79
CA ILE A 45 -38.97 -0.12 7.92
C ILE A 45 -38.82 -1.64 7.79
N HIS A 46 -39.38 -2.20 6.73
CA HIS A 46 -39.07 -3.58 6.36
C HIS A 46 -37.61 -3.63 5.91
N ALA A 47 -36.81 -4.43 6.62
CA ALA A 47 -35.51 -4.82 6.08
C ALA A 47 -35.75 -5.47 4.70
N PRO A 48 -34.92 -5.17 3.68
CA PRO A 48 -34.98 -5.86 2.41
C PRO A 48 -34.95 -7.37 2.64
N ASP A 49 -35.82 -8.11 1.96
CA ASP A 49 -35.76 -9.57 2.00
C ASP A 49 -34.40 -10.00 1.42
N ASP A 50 -33.70 -10.87 2.15
CA ASP A 50 -32.37 -11.35 1.76
C ASP A 50 -32.46 -12.36 0.59
N GLY A 51 -33.67 -12.72 0.16
CA GLY A 51 -33.92 -13.66 -0.93
C GLY A 51 -33.42 -15.08 -0.64
N ALA A 52 -32.98 -15.35 0.60
CA ALA A 52 -32.38 -16.61 0.98
C ALA A 52 -33.48 -17.60 1.40
N PRO A 53 -33.36 -18.89 1.02
CA PRO A 53 -34.25 -19.94 1.53
C PRO A 53 -34.35 -19.89 3.05
N LYS A 54 -35.57 -19.83 3.58
CA LYS A 54 -35.84 -19.75 5.02
C LYS A 54 -36.17 -21.13 5.58
N ASP A 55 -35.78 -21.37 6.83
CA ASP A 55 -36.18 -22.55 7.59
C ASP A 55 -37.63 -22.42 8.11
N ARG A 56 -38.13 -23.46 8.78
CA ARG A 56 -39.47 -23.46 9.42
C ARG A 56 -39.61 -22.39 10.52
N SER A 57 -38.50 -21.78 10.96
CA SER A 57 -38.43 -20.74 11.98
C SER A 57 -38.24 -19.34 11.36
N GLY A 58 -38.28 -19.21 10.04
CA GLY A 58 -38.11 -17.95 9.31
C GLY A 58 -36.66 -17.44 9.25
N ARG A 59 -35.68 -18.25 9.65
CA ARG A 59 -34.25 -17.90 9.57
C ARG A 59 -33.69 -18.31 8.22
N SER A 60 -32.81 -17.49 7.65
CA SER A 60 -32.09 -17.87 6.43
C SER A 60 -31.23 -19.11 6.69
N VAL A 61 -31.46 -20.15 5.88
CA VAL A 61 -30.73 -21.42 5.93
C VAL A 61 -29.30 -21.21 5.40
N LEU A 62 -29.17 -20.35 4.39
CA LEU A 62 -27.88 -19.99 3.84
C LEU A 62 -27.21 -19.00 4.77
N LYS A 63 -26.24 -19.49 5.54
CA LYS A 63 -25.34 -18.62 6.29
C LYS A 63 -24.53 -17.78 5.27
N PRO A 64 -24.53 -16.44 5.37
CA PRO A 64 -23.65 -15.62 4.55
C PRO A 64 -22.22 -16.14 4.65
N LEU A 65 -21.55 -16.29 3.51
CA LEU A 65 -20.14 -16.66 3.49
C LEU A 65 -19.39 -15.55 4.23
N ALA A 66 -18.93 -15.86 5.44
CA ALA A 66 -18.15 -14.92 6.22
C ALA A 66 -16.82 -14.73 5.50
N ARG A 67 -16.52 -13.47 5.17
CA ARG A 67 -15.23 -13.09 4.60
C ARG A 67 -14.12 -13.59 5.51
N LYS A 68 -13.24 -14.42 4.96
CA LYS A 68 -12.03 -14.86 5.64
C LYS A 68 -10.92 -13.90 5.25
N GLU A 69 -10.69 -12.91 6.10
CA GLU A 69 -9.55 -12.00 5.94
C GLU A 69 -8.25 -12.82 5.90
N THR A 70 -7.33 -12.47 5.01
CA THR A 70 -5.98 -13.01 5.09
C THR A 70 -5.33 -12.48 6.36
N ASP A 71 -5.00 -13.39 7.26
CA ASP A 71 -4.23 -13.07 8.44
C ASP A 71 -2.77 -12.99 8.01
N VAL A 72 -2.25 -11.78 7.82
CA VAL A 72 -0.82 -11.55 7.62
C VAL A 72 -0.11 -12.21 8.80
N THR A 73 0.50 -13.37 8.55
CA THR A 73 0.94 -14.22 9.64
C THR A 73 2.00 -13.45 10.42
N LYS A 74 1.80 -13.23 11.73
CA LYS A 74 2.75 -12.49 12.59
C LYS A 74 4.20 -12.92 12.36
N LYS A 75 4.42 -14.23 12.15
CA LYS A 75 5.73 -14.80 11.79
C LYS A 75 6.31 -14.21 10.50
N GLY A 76 5.52 -14.17 9.41
CA GLY A 76 5.95 -13.59 8.13
C GLY A 76 6.29 -12.11 8.26
N LEU A 77 5.47 -11.34 8.98
CA LEU A 77 5.75 -9.93 9.26
C LEU A 77 7.07 -9.72 10.01
N PHE A 78 7.31 -10.49 11.08
CA PHE A 78 8.57 -10.41 11.83
C PHE A 78 9.79 -10.83 11.00
N ILE A 79 9.64 -11.86 10.15
CA ILE A 79 10.71 -12.29 9.23
C ILE A 79 11.03 -11.19 8.22
N THR A 80 10.03 -10.57 7.61
CA THR A 80 10.21 -9.44 6.68
C THR A 80 10.91 -8.27 7.36
N ILE A 81 10.41 -7.83 8.51
CA ILE A 81 11.02 -6.70 9.23
C ILE A 81 12.47 -7.04 9.61
N GLY A 82 12.71 -8.24 10.16
CA GLY A 82 14.05 -8.69 10.52
C GLY A 82 15.01 -8.74 9.33
N ALA A 83 14.55 -9.24 8.18
CA ALA A 83 15.35 -9.31 6.96
C ALA A 83 15.71 -7.92 6.43
N VAL A 84 14.73 -7.01 6.37
CA VAL A 84 14.97 -5.62 5.94
C VAL A 84 15.96 -4.94 6.90
N LEU A 85 15.72 -5.00 8.21
CA LEU A 85 16.61 -4.40 9.20
C LEU A 85 18.03 -4.99 9.15
N ALA A 86 18.18 -6.29 8.91
CA ALA A 86 19.48 -6.93 8.78
C ALA A 86 20.26 -6.39 7.57
N VAL A 87 19.61 -6.25 6.41
CA VAL A 87 20.24 -5.68 5.20
C VAL A 87 20.67 -4.23 5.45
N PHE A 88 19.81 -3.42 6.10
CA PHE A 88 20.15 -2.04 6.45
C PHE A 88 21.29 -1.95 7.50
N ALA A 89 21.31 -2.85 8.48
CA ALA A 89 22.40 -2.90 9.46
C ALA A 89 23.76 -3.24 8.80
N VAL A 90 23.75 -4.19 7.85
CA VAL A 90 24.94 -4.52 7.05
C VAL A 90 25.37 -3.33 6.19
N ALA A 91 24.44 -2.60 5.58
CA ALA A 91 24.74 -1.38 4.82
C ALA A 91 25.38 -0.29 5.69
N VAL A 92 24.87 -0.07 6.91
CA VAL A 92 25.50 0.84 7.88
C VAL A 92 26.91 0.39 8.24
N ALA A 93 27.11 -0.91 8.46
CA ALA A 93 28.45 -1.45 8.75
C ALA A 93 29.42 -1.16 7.60
N PHE A 94 29.05 -1.43 6.35
CA PHE A 94 29.88 -1.08 5.19
C PHE A 94 30.19 0.40 5.10
N ARG A 95 29.23 1.28 5.41
CA ARG A 95 29.49 2.72 5.46
C ARG A 95 30.49 3.12 6.54
N LEU A 96 30.44 2.50 7.71
CA LEU A 96 31.32 2.83 8.83
C LEU A 96 32.72 2.24 8.67
N THR A 97 32.86 1.08 8.00
CA THR A 97 34.14 0.37 7.87
C THR A 97 34.80 0.52 6.49
N GLY A 98 34.07 1.01 5.47
CA GLY A 98 34.50 0.99 4.08
C GLY A 98 35.58 2.02 3.69
N GLY A 99 35.90 2.99 4.56
CA GLY A 99 36.95 3.98 4.28
C GLY A 99 36.71 4.77 2.99
N GLU A 100 37.79 5.09 2.25
CA GLU A 100 37.73 5.81 0.96
C GLU A 100 37.23 4.93 -0.19
N GLU A 101 37.36 3.60 -0.09
CA GLU A 101 36.91 2.65 -1.12
C GLU A 101 35.39 2.49 -1.16
N GLY A 102 34.69 2.83 -0.06
CA GLY A 102 33.24 2.79 0.03
C GLY A 102 32.65 1.38 0.04
N THR A 103 31.38 1.25 -0.37
CA THR A 103 30.68 -0.05 -0.40
C THR A 103 31.05 -0.82 -1.67
N PRO A 104 31.64 -2.03 -1.57
CA PRO A 104 32.11 -2.78 -2.74
C PRO A 104 30.94 -3.25 -3.62
N LEU A 105 31.18 -3.35 -4.94
CA LEU A 105 30.14 -3.66 -5.93
C LEU A 105 29.35 -4.95 -5.62
N TRP A 106 30.02 -6.02 -5.18
CA TRP A 106 29.36 -7.27 -4.84
C TRP A 106 28.35 -7.11 -3.68
N ALA A 107 28.64 -6.22 -2.72
CA ALA A 107 27.75 -5.94 -1.60
C ALA A 107 26.55 -5.09 -2.04
N GLN A 108 26.74 -4.18 -3.00
CA GLN A 108 25.64 -3.44 -3.63
C GLN A 108 24.69 -4.39 -4.36
N ILE A 109 25.22 -5.32 -5.16
CA ILE A 109 24.43 -6.34 -5.86
C ILE A 109 23.71 -7.26 -4.86
N ALA A 110 24.40 -7.69 -3.80
CA ALA A 110 23.79 -8.49 -2.75
C ALA A 110 22.64 -7.75 -2.06
N GLY A 111 22.81 -6.47 -1.73
CA GLY A 111 21.74 -5.63 -1.16
C GLY A 111 20.53 -5.53 -2.09
N LEU A 112 20.76 -5.29 -3.38
CA LEU A 112 19.72 -5.24 -4.40
C LEU A 112 18.89 -6.53 -4.45
N LEU A 113 19.55 -7.69 -4.44
CA LEU A 113 18.92 -9.00 -4.57
C LEU A 113 18.26 -9.47 -3.26
N LEU A 114 18.90 -9.27 -2.11
CA LEU A 114 18.43 -9.76 -0.82
C LEU A 114 17.22 -8.97 -0.30
N LEU A 115 17.13 -7.67 -0.64
CA LEU A 115 16.03 -6.83 -0.19
C LEU A 115 14.74 -7.08 -0.99
N ALA A 116 14.82 -7.60 -2.22
CA ALA A 116 13.66 -7.75 -3.10
C ALA A 116 12.61 -8.75 -2.57
N PRO A 117 12.94 -10.02 -2.21
CA PRO A 117 11.94 -10.99 -1.76
C PRO A 117 11.10 -10.56 -0.55
N PRO A 118 11.68 -10.04 0.56
CA PRO A 118 10.87 -9.64 1.71
C PRO A 118 9.96 -8.45 1.38
N LEU A 119 10.42 -7.47 0.58
CA LEU A 119 9.62 -6.31 0.21
C LEU A 119 8.52 -6.65 -0.79
N VAL A 120 8.79 -7.51 -1.77
CA VAL A 120 7.79 -7.99 -2.74
C VAL A 120 6.70 -8.79 -2.02
N TRP A 121 7.10 -9.71 -1.12
CA TRP A 121 6.12 -10.45 -0.33
C TRP A 121 5.26 -9.54 0.55
N ALA A 122 5.89 -8.56 1.22
CA ALA A 122 5.18 -7.61 2.06
C ALA A 122 4.23 -6.73 1.25
N GLY A 123 4.72 -6.13 0.17
CA GLY A 123 3.94 -5.28 -0.71
C GLY A 123 2.72 -6.02 -1.26
N TYR A 124 2.88 -7.25 -1.76
CA TYR A 124 1.74 -8.07 -2.17
C TYR A 124 0.75 -8.31 -1.02
N SER A 125 1.24 -8.69 0.16
CA SER A 125 0.39 -9.00 1.32
C SER A 125 -0.48 -7.83 1.78
N PHE A 126 -0.05 -6.58 1.54
CA PHE A 126 -0.80 -5.38 1.90
C PHE A 126 -1.63 -4.78 0.75
N LEU A 127 -1.20 -4.96 -0.51
CA LEU A 127 -1.76 -4.27 -1.68
C LEU A 127 -2.67 -5.16 -2.54
N TYR A 128 -2.75 -6.46 -2.26
CA TYR A 128 -3.62 -7.34 -3.03
C TYR A 128 -5.11 -7.00 -2.80
N ASP A 129 -5.89 -7.19 -3.85
CA ASP A 129 -7.34 -6.99 -3.83
C ASP A 129 -8.02 -8.06 -2.98
N GLN A 130 -8.68 -7.61 -1.91
CA GLN A 130 -9.34 -8.48 -0.94
C GLN A 130 -10.60 -9.15 -1.48
N GLU A 131 -11.12 -8.69 -2.62
CA GLU A 131 -12.23 -9.33 -3.32
C GLU A 131 -11.79 -10.58 -4.11
N ARG A 132 -10.47 -10.76 -4.30
CA ARG A 132 -9.88 -11.89 -5.00
C ARG A 132 -9.29 -12.92 -4.04
N GLU A 133 -9.23 -14.17 -4.50
CA GLU A 133 -8.50 -15.20 -3.78
C GLU A 133 -7.00 -14.87 -3.76
N PRO A 134 -6.35 -14.89 -2.59
CA PRO A 134 -4.93 -14.60 -2.48
C PRO A 134 -4.10 -15.77 -3.00
N TYR A 135 -2.98 -15.46 -3.65
CA TYR A 135 -1.94 -16.43 -3.94
C TYR A 135 -1.33 -16.94 -2.63
N VAL A 136 -1.18 -18.27 -2.50
CA VAL A 136 -0.62 -18.92 -1.32
C VAL A 136 0.34 -20.04 -1.69
N GLY A 137 1.13 -20.49 -0.70
CA GLY A 137 1.97 -21.68 -0.85
C GLY A 137 3.06 -21.55 -1.93
N PRO A 138 3.35 -22.62 -2.71
CA PRO A 138 4.39 -22.62 -3.72
C PRO A 138 4.17 -21.60 -4.85
N GLU A 139 2.91 -21.33 -5.20
CA GLU A 139 2.58 -20.36 -6.25
C GLU A 139 3.01 -18.95 -5.84
N LEU A 140 2.62 -18.51 -4.63
CA LEU A 140 3.05 -17.22 -4.10
C LEU A 140 4.56 -17.11 -4.05
N ARG A 141 5.25 -18.15 -3.56
CA ARG A 141 6.72 -18.17 -3.50
C ARG A 141 7.34 -17.95 -4.88
N ASN A 142 6.87 -18.67 -5.90
CA ASN A 142 7.42 -18.55 -7.24
C ASN A 142 7.17 -17.16 -7.84
N ARG A 143 5.97 -16.60 -7.67
CA ARG A 143 5.64 -15.24 -8.14
C ARG A 143 6.48 -14.17 -7.44
N VAL A 144 6.69 -14.30 -6.12
CA VAL A 144 7.59 -13.42 -5.35
C VAL A 144 9.02 -13.48 -5.87
N LEU A 145 9.56 -14.67 -6.11
CA LEU A 145 10.93 -14.82 -6.61
C LEU A 145 11.08 -14.26 -8.03
N VAL A 146 10.15 -14.54 -8.93
CA VAL A 146 10.14 -13.98 -10.30
C VAL A 146 10.07 -12.46 -10.26
N CYS A 147 9.12 -11.90 -9.51
CA CYS A 147 8.97 -10.44 -9.38
C CYS A 147 10.23 -9.80 -8.77
N SER A 148 10.84 -10.44 -7.77
CA SER A 148 12.09 -9.97 -7.14
C SER A 148 13.25 -9.88 -8.14
N VAL A 149 13.43 -10.90 -8.97
CA VAL A 149 14.45 -10.90 -10.03
C VAL A 149 14.15 -9.82 -11.06
N LEU A 150 12.90 -9.68 -11.51
CA LEU A 150 12.51 -8.65 -12.47
C LEU A 150 12.72 -7.23 -11.93
N PHE A 151 12.43 -6.99 -10.66
CA PHE A 151 12.70 -5.71 -10.00
C PHE A 151 14.19 -5.39 -9.92
N ALA A 152 15.03 -6.37 -9.57
CA ALA A 152 16.47 -6.21 -9.58
C ALA A 152 17.00 -5.96 -11.01
N LEU A 153 16.45 -6.64 -12.03
CA LEU A 153 16.80 -6.41 -13.43
C LEU A 153 16.40 -5.00 -13.89
N ILE A 154 15.23 -4.50 -13.49
CA ILE A 154 14.81 -3.11 -13.79
C ILE A 154 15.78 -2.10 -13.19
N TRP A 155 16.43 -2.39 -12.07
CA TRP A 155 17.48 -1.51 -11.52
C TRP A 155 18.67 -1.32 -12.47
N SER A 156 18.93 -2.28 -13.36
CA SER A 156 19.94 -2.14 -14.41
C SER A 156 19.62 -0.99 -15.37
N VAL A 157 18.35 -0.60 -15.51
CA VAL A 157 17.96 0.60 -16.27
C VAL A 157 18.61 1.83 -15.65
N TYR A 158 18.55 1.99 -14.31
CA TYR A 158 19.23 3.09 -13.62
C TYR A 158 20.74 3.03 -13.79
N ALA A 159 21.31 1.84 -13.64
CA ALA A 159 22.75 1.64 -13.61
C ALA A 159 23.44 1.84 -14.97
N PHE A 160 22.74 1.62 -16.09
CA PHE A 160 23.40 1.59 -17.42
C PHE A 160 22.76 2.52 -18.45
N VAL A 161 21.43 2.67 -18.48
CA VAL A 161 20.76 3.34 -19.61
C VAL A 161 21.08 4.84 -19.67
N PRO A 162 20.98 5.63 -18.58
CA PRO A 162 21.34 7.05 -18.62
C PRO A 162 22.81 7.27 -18.99
N ALA A 163 23.73 6.49 -18.42
CA ALA A 163 25.16 6.61 -18.72
C ALA A 163 25.45 6.32 -20.20
N TYR A 164 24.83 5.28 -20.76
CA TYR A 164 24.97 4.95 -22.18
C TYR A 164 24.37 6.02 -23.11
N VAL A 165 23.16 6.51 -22.81
CA VAL A 165 22.45 7.48 -23.67
C VAL A 165 23.08 8.87 -23.61
N LEU A 166 23.67 9.24 -22.48
CA LEU A 166 24.30 10.56 -22.26
C LEU A 166 25.82 10.54 -22.39
N GLU A 167 26.40 9.39 -22.79
CA GLU A 167 27.85 9.21 -22.95
C GLU A 167 28.66 9.57 -21.68
N LEU A 168 28.16 9.16 -20.51
CA LEU A 168 28.81 9.36 -19.21
C LEU A 168 29.70 8.17 -18.86
N ASP A 169 30.79 8.43 -18.12
CA ASP A 169 31.69 7.37 -17.66
C ASP A 169 31.03 6.53 -16.54
N HIS A 170 30.24 7.18 -15.67
CA HIS A 170 29.61 6.56 -14.52
C HIS A 170 28.14 6.98 -14.35
N ALA A 171 27.31 6.07 -13.84
CA ALA A 171 25.89 6.34 -13.62
C ALA A 171 25.62 7.45 -12.59
N ASN A 172 26.54 7.71 -11.66
CA ASN A 172 26.39 8.76 -10.65
C ASN A 172 26.60 10.18 -11.20
N GLU A 173 27.11 10.32 -12.44
CA GLU A 173 27.30 11.61 -13.12
C GLU A 173 25.99 12.17 -13.70
N ILE A 174 24.89 11.42 -13.60
CA ILE A 174 23.59 11.87 -14.08
C ILE A 174 23.08 13.06 -13.24
N GLY A 175 22.50 14.06 -13.91
CA GLY A 175 21.80 15.14 -13.23
C GLY A 175 20.52 14.66 -12.54
N PHE A 176 20.11 15.33 -11.45
CA PHE A 176 18.91 14.98 -10.69
C PHE A 176 17.62 14.96 -11.52
N GLY A 177 17.51 15.83 -12.53
CA GLY A 177 16.40 15.83 -13.48
C GLY A 177 16.30 14.53 -14.27
N THR A 178 17.42 14.08 -14.85
CA THR A 178 17.52 12.80 -15.57
C THR A 178 17.24 11.63 -14.63
N ALA A 179 17.84 11.63 -13.43
CA ALA A 179 17.58 10.60 -12.42
C ALA A 179 16.08 10.48 -12.10
N GLY A 180 15.38 11.61 -11.94
CA GLY A 180 13.93 11.65 -11.72
C GLY A 180 13.14 11.03 -12.87
N VAL A 181 13.47 11.38 -14.12
CA VAL A 181 12.83 10.81 -15.32
C VAL A 181 13.08 9.30 -15.41
N THR A 182 14.32 8.84 -15.17
CA THR A 182 14.67 7.42 -15.15
C THR A 182 13.87 6.66 -14.09
N LEU A 183 13.72 7.21 -12.88
CA LEU A 183 12.91 6.61 -11.82
C LEU A 183 11.43 6.52 -12.20
N CYS A 184 10.86 7.53 -12.86
CA CYS A 184 9.49 7.47 -13.37
C CYS A 184 9.30 6.34 -14.38
N ILE A 185 10.25 6.15 -15.30
CA ILE A 185 10.22 5.05 -16.27
C ILE A 185 10.30 3.70 -15.54
N MET A 186 11.23 3.55 -14.59
CA MET A 186 11.39 2.33 -13.80
C MET A 186 10.14 2.01 -12.98
N LEU A 187 9.48 3.01 -12.39
CA LEU A 187 8.21 2.85 -11.68
C LEU A 187 7.10 2.35 -12.61
N GLY A 188 7.02 2.88 -13.84
CA GLY A 188 6.10 2.39 -14.87
C GLY A 188 6.36 0.91 -15.21
N LEU A 189 7.62 0.55 -15.50
CA LEU A 189 8.02 -0.83 -15.78
C LEU A 189 7.75 -1.77 -14.59
N GLY A 190 8.08 -1.34 -13.38
CA GLY A 190 7.85 -2.10 -12.15
C GLY A 190 6.36 -2.29 -11.86
N SER A 191 5.52 -1.29 -12.16
CA SER A 191 4.07 -1.43 -12.05
C SER A 191 3.56 -2.52 -13.00
N LEU A 192 3.99 -2.51 -14.27
CA LEU A 192 3.63 -3.55 -15.25
C LEU A 192 4.08 -4.96 -14.80
N VAL A 193 5.29 -5.07 -14.25
CA VAL A 193 5.79 -6.34 -13.68
C VAL A 193 4.90 -6.79 -12.51
N SER A 194 4.49 -5.88 -11.63
CA SER A 194 3.65 -6.18 -10.49
C SER A 194 2.25 -6.64 -10.91
N ILE A 195 1.67 -5.99 -11.92
CA ILE A 195 0.39 -6.39 -12.54
C ILE A 195 0.55 -7.79 -13.15
N GLY A 196 1.61 -8.05 -13.91
CA GLY A 196 1.84 -9.36 -14.53
C GLY A 196 2.09 -10.49 -13.52
N CYS A 197 2.74 -10.20 -12.39
CA CYS A 197 3.05 -11.21 -11.37
C CYS A 197 1.90 -11.48 -10.41
N PHE A 198 1.11 -10.46 -10.07
CA PHE A 198 0.16 -10.53 -8.95
C PHE A 198 -1.26 -10.01 -9.29
N GLU A 199 -1.50 -9.60 -10.53
CA GLU A 199 -2.79 -9.06 -10.99
C GLU A 199 -3.28 -7.87 -10.16
N LEU A 200 -2.35 -7.07 -9.65
CA LEU A 200 -2.67 -5.85 -8.91
C LEU A 200 -3.33 -4.82 -9.84
N GLU A 201 -4.17 -3.97 -9.26
CA GLU A 201 -4.59 -2.75 -9.94
C GLU A 201 -3.39 -1.84 -10.22
N ILE A 202 -3.47 -1.00 -11.24
CA ILE A 202 -2.34 -0.15 -11.67
C ILE A 202 -1.76 0.72 -10.55
N GLY A 203 -2.62 1.26 -9.67
CA GLY A 203 -2.20 2.04 -8.50
C GLY A 203 -1.44 1.18 -7.49
N ASN A 204 -1.97 0.01 -7.16
CA ASN A 204 -1.33 -0.94 -6.25
C ASN A 204 -0.02 -1.51 -6.83
N GLY A 205 0.03 -1.75 -8.14
CA GLY A 205 1.26 -2.12 -8.85
C GLY A 205 2.33 -1.03 -8.76
N LEU A 206 1.94 0.25 -8.86
CA LEU A 206 2.85 1.38 -8.69
C LEU A 206 3.38 1.47 -7.25
N PHE A 207 2.52 1.34 -6.24
CA PHE A 207 2.95 1.33 -4.83
C PHE A 207 3.86 0.13 -4.53
N HIS A 208 3.57 -1.03 -5.11
CA HIS A 208 4.37 -2.25 -4.96
C HIS A 208 5.79 -2.07 -5.51
N ALA A 209 5.92 -1.54 -6.73
CA ALA A 209 7.22 -1.20 -7.31
C ALA A 209 7.94 -0.08 -6.55
N GLY A 210 7.20 0.96 -6.15
CA GLY A 210 7.72 2.08 -5.40
C GLY A 210 8.33 1.68 -4.06
N LEU A 211 7.69 0.76 -3.32
CA LEU A 211 8.22 0.23 -2.07
C LEU A 211 9.64 -0.32 -2.24
N TYR A 212 9.88 -1.10 -3.29
CA TYR A 212 11.20 -1.67 -3.55
C TYR A 212 12.21 -0.59 -3.98
N PHE A 213 11.90 0.23 -4.98
CA PHE A 213 12.86 1.21 -5.49
C PHE A 213 13.20 2.29 -4.47
N ILE A 214 12.23 2.76 -3.67
CA ILE A 214 12.49 3.67 -2.55
C ILE A 214 13.41 3.00 -1.53
N ALA A 215 13.18 1.74 -1.19
CA ALA A 215 14.03 1.03 -0.25
C ALA A 215 15.46 0.84 -0.77
N ILE A 216 15.66 0.63 -2.08
CA ILE A 216 17.00 0.60 -2.68
C ILE A 216 17.67 1.97 -2.66
N ILE A 217 16.94 3.05 -2.93
CA ILE A 217 17.47 4.42 -2.81
C ILE A 217 17.90 4.69 -1.37
N LEU A 218 17.07 4.34 -0.39
CA LEU A 218 17.41 4.46 1.03
C LEU A 218 18.63 3.61 1.40
N LEU A 219 18.70 2.38 0.87
CA LEU A 219 19.84 1.49 1.09
C LEU A 219 21.14 2.09 0.52
N ALA A 220 21.09 2.69 -0.67
CA ALA A 220 22.21 3.39 -1.29
C ALA A 220 22.66 4.58 -0.43
N VAL A 221 21.71 5.42 0.00
CA VAL A 221 21.99 6.55 0.90
C VAL A 221 22.62 6.08 2.21
N VAL A 222 22.09 5.01 2.81
CA VAL A 222 22.58 4.46 4.09
C VAL A 222 23.97 3.81 3.93
N SER A 223 24.26 3.17 2.80
CA SER A 223 25.56 2.57 2.49
C SER A 223 26.60 3.55 1.95
N GLY A 224 26.22 4.81 1.70
CA GLY A 224 27.10 5.84 1.15
C GLY A 224 27.34 5.71 -0.36
N VAL A 225 26.49 4.99 -1.08
CA VAL A 225 26.55 4.89 -2.54
C VAL A 225 25.89 6.12 -3.16
N THR A 226 26.65 6.88 -3.94
CA THR A 226 26.15 8.04 -4.67
C THR A 226 25.42 7.60 -5.93
N LEU A 227 24.15 7.96 -6.07
CA LEU A 227 23.31 7.55 -7.20
C LEU A 227 23.26 8.58 -8.33
N ALA A 228 23.36 9.89 -8.02
CA ALA A 228 23.27 10.98 -8.99
C ALA A 228 23.94 12.25 -8.46
N GLY A 229 24.25 13.19 -9.36
CA GLY A 229 24.69 14.55 -9.04
C GLY A 229 26.21 14.73 -8.89
N VAL A 230 27.02 13.78 -9.34
CA VAL A 230 28.48 13.97 -9.48
C VAL A 230 28.74 14.77 -10.76
N GLU A 231 29.60 15.78 -10.72
CA GLU A 231 29.97 16.51 -11.94
C GLU A 231 30.84 15.60 -12.84
N PRO A 232 30.50 15.45 -14.14
CA PRO A 232 31.31 14.66 -15.05
C PRO A 232 32.69 15.31 -15.19
N VAL A 233 33.75 14.51 -15.10
CA VAL A 233 35.11 14.98 -15.36
C VAL A 233 35.22 15.26 -16.86
N GLY A 234 35.03 16.52 -17.25
CA GLY A 234 34.99 16.91 -18.65
C GLY A 234 36.21 16.42 -19.45
N ILE A 235 35.96 16.00 -20.70
CA ILE A 235 36.94 15.60 -21.72
C ILE A 235 38.04 16.66 -21.98
N GLY A 236 37.90 17.88 -21.44
CA GLY A 236 38.86 18.99 -21.57
C GLY A 236 40.02 19.03 -20.56
N LEU A 237 40.12 18.08 -19.63
CA LEU A 237 41.22 17.99 -18.64
C LEU A 237 41.96 16.65 -18.69
N ARG A 238 42.13 16.04 -19.87
CA ARG A 238 43.26 15.12 -20.04
C ARG A 238 44.52 15.98 -19.96
N PRO A 239 45.40 15.80 -18.95
CA PRO A 239 46.76 16.30 -19.08
C PRO A 239 47.30 15.62 -20.32
N GLU A 240 47.74 16.39 -21.31
CA GLU A 240 48.45 15.83 -22.43
C GLU A 240 49.57 14.95 -21.87
N LEU A 241 49.50 13.65 -22.15
CA LEU A 241 50.63 12.76 -21.94
C LEU A 241 51.77 13.37 -22.76
N GLY A 242 52.71 13.97 -22.05
CA GLY A 242 53.94 14.50 -22.62
C GLY A 242 54.62 13.43 -23.46
N LEU A 243 54.67 13.70 -24.76
CA LEU A 243 55.70 13.20 -25.66
C LEU A 243 56.92 14.10 -25.56
#